data_AF-A0A661H3P2-F1
#
_entry.id   AF-A0A661H3P2-F1
#
_cell.length_a   1.000
_cell.length_b   1.000
_cell.length_c   1.000
_cell.angle_alpha   90.00
_cell.angle_beta   90.00
_cell.angle_gamma   90.00
#
_symmetry.space_group_name_H-M   'P 1'
#
loop_
_entity.id
_entity.type
_entity.pdbx_description
1 polymer ?
#
loop_
_entity_poly.entity_id
_entity_poly.type
_entity_poly.pdbx_seq_one_letter_code
_entity_poly.pdbx_strand_id
1 'polypeptide(L)'
;ILAGNGKHFCAGLDLAMFGGLHGETSEPSRRAEHLRRTILHLQDNLSAIEKCRVPVLAAIHNTCIGGGVDMTCCADMRYATQDAYFSIREIDIGMTADVGTLQRLPKIIPDGVVRELAYTGRDMGAQEAKSVGFVNQVFEDKETMMREVTRIARDIAKKSPLAMRGSKEMLLYSRDHSVAEGLNYIATWNAGMLSQADLQAGVQAQMEKKLAVYED
;
A
#
# COMPACT_ATOMS: atom_id res chain seq x y z
N ILE A 1 9.11 5.73 -3.01
CA ILE A 1 9.47 4.35 -2.59
C ILE A 1 9.40 4.32 -1.07
N LEU A 2 8.71 3.33 -0.51
CA LEU A 2 8.62 3.08 0.93
C LEU A 2 9.59 1.95 1.28
N ALA A 3 10.57 2.21 2.14
CA ALA A 3 11.60 1.25 2.54
C ALA A 3 12.00 1.45 4.01
N GLY A 4 12.40 0.36 4.67
CA GLY A 4 12.89 0.38 6.05
C GLY A 4 14.41 0.54 6.15
N ASN A 5 14.88 1.20 7.20
CA ASN A 5 16.31 1.26 7.55
C ASN A 5 16.71 0.11 8.48
N GLY A 6 17.98 -0.26 8.47
CA GLY A 6 18.51 -1.33 9.33
C GLY A 6 18.11 -2.74 8.86
N LYS A 7 18.09 -3.69 9.82
CA LYS A 7 17.96 -5.14 9.57
C LYS A 7 16.56 -5.56 9.11
N HIS A 8 15.52 -4.91 9.60
CA HIS A 8 14.12 -5.27 9.35
C HIS A 8 13.42 -4.15 8.58
N PHE A 9 12.35 -4.48 7.85
CA PHE A 9 11.51 -3.48 7.23
C PHE A 9 10.66 -2.75 8.29
N CYS A 10 9.86 -3.50 9.05
CA CYS A 10 9.02 -2.96 10.12
C CYS A 10 8.62 -4.06 11.11
N ALA A 11 8.87 -3.83 12.40
CA ALA A 11 8.51 -4.73 13.49
C ALA A 11 7.08 -4.53 14.02
N GLY A 12 6.28 -3.66 13.38
CA GLY A 12 4.91 -3.39 13.79
C GLY A 12 4.78 -2.36 14.91
N LEU A 13 3.69 -2.46 15.67
CA LEU A 13 3.35 -1.54 16.75
C LEU A 13 4.35 -1.63 17.90
N ASP A 14 4.78 -0.48 18.42
CA ASP A 14 5.54 -0.41 19.67
C ASP A 14 4.63 -0.77 20.84
N LEU A 15 4.94 -1.87 21.55
CA LEU A 15 4.14 -2.35 22.66
C LEU A 15 4.04 -1.34 23.81
N ALA A 16 4.98 -0.39 23.93
CA ALA A 16 4.88 0.69 24.91
C ALA A 16 3.67 1.61 24.66
N MET A 17 3.16 1.68 23.43
CA MET A 17 1.99 2.48 23.07
C MET A 17 0.73 2.02 23.81
N PHE A 18 0.60 0.74 24.16
CA PHE A 18 -0.60 0.21 24.82
C PHE A 18 -0.91 0.88 26.17
N GLY A 19 0.12 1.33 26.88
CA GLY A 19 -0.03 2.04 28.15
C GLY A 19 -0.72 3.41 28.03
N GLY A 20 -0.67 4.04 26.85
CA GLY A 20 -1.22 5.38 26.60
C GLY A 20 -2.61 5.41 25.94
N LEU A 21 -3.15 4.26 25.50
CA LEU A 21 -4.36 4.22 24.67
C LEU A 21 -5.67 4.53 25.42
N HIS A 22 -5.68 4.44 26.75
CA HIS A 22 -6.94 4.43 27.51
C HIS A 22 -7.44 5.82 27.93
N GLY A 23 -6.73 6.91 27.59
CA GLY A 23 -7.05 8.25 28.10
C GLY A 23 -6.98 8.34 29.64
N GLU A 24 -7.10 9.55 30.20
CA GLU A 24 -6.97 9.76 31.65
C GLU A 24 -8.29 9.53 32.43
N THR A 25 -9.40 9.35 31.73
CA THR A 25 -10.74 9.26 32.35
C THR A 25 -11.07 7.83 32.78
N SER A 26 -11.72 7.68 33.94
CA SER A 26 -12.23 6.38 34.42
C SER A 26 -13.57 5.99 33.79
N GLU A 27 -14.29 6.94 33.17
CA GLU A 27 -15.63 6.70 32.61
C GLU A 27 -15.56 5.83 31.33
N PRO A 28 -16.22 4.66 31.29
CA PRO A 28 -16.09 3.71 30.19
C PRO A 28 -16.41 4.26 28.80
N SER A 29 -17.47 5.06 28.67
CA SER A 29 -17.95 5.57 27.38
C SER A 29 -16.96 6.57 26.76
N ARG A 30 -16.40 7.46 27.57
CA ARG A 30 -15.36 8.42 27.16
C ARG A 30 -14.05 7.73 26.80
N ARG A 31 -13.66 6.67 27.51
CA ARG A 31 -12.49 5.85 27.12
C ARG A 31 -12.69 5.18 25.77
N ALA A 32 -13.86 4.57 25.55
CA ALA A 32 -14.19 3.93 24.27
C ALA A 32 -14.22 4.95 23.12
N GLU A 33 -14.79 6.13 23.35
CA GLU A 33 -14.81 7.23 22.38
C GLU A 33 -13.39 7.72 22.04
N HIS A 34 -12.53 7.90 23.05
CA HIS A 34 -11.14 8.32 22.85
C HIS A 34 -10.37 7.28 22.03
N LEU A 35 -10.45 6.00 22.43
CA LEU A 35 -9.81 4.90 21.72
C LEU A 35 -10.27 4.85 20.25
N ARG A 36 -11.57 5.00 19.99
CA ARG A 36 -12.11 5.04 18.63
C ARG A 36 -11.49 6.16 17.80
N ARG A 37 -11.38 7.38 18.35
CA ARG A 37 -10.74 8.51 17.64
C ARG A 37 -9.27 8.24 17.37
N THR A 38 -8.54 7.66 18.32
CA THR A 38 -7.14 7.27 18.14
C THR A 38 -6.99 6.24 17.03
N ILE A 39 -7.82 5.20 17.00
CA ILE A 39 -7.80 4.18 15.93
C ILE A 39 -8.08 4.82 14.57
N LEU A 40 -9.11 5.67 14.44
CA LEU A 40 -9.41 6.36 13.18
C LEU A 40 -8.24 7.25 12.74
N HIS A 41 -7.58 7.94 13.66
CA HIS A 41 -6.42 8.74 13.34
C HIS A 41 -5.25 7.89 12.82
N LEU A 42 -4.99 6.73 13.42
CA LEU A 42 -3.97 5.79 12.95
C LEU A 42 -4.32 5.22 11.57
N GLN A 43 -5.59 4.86 11.35
CA GLN A 43 -6.09 4.43 10.05
C GLN A 43 -5.89 5.51 8.98
N ASP A 44 -6.17 6.79 9.29
CA ASP A 44 -5.96 7.90 8.37
C ASP A 44 -4.48 8.10 8.02
N ASN A 45 -3.58 7.97 9.01
CA ASN A 45 -2.13 8.06 8.80
C ASN A 45 -1.63 7.00 7.80
N LEU A 46 -2.09 5.74 7.93
CA LEU A 46 -1.74 4.69 6.95
C LEU A 46 -2.46 4.89 5.61
N SER A 47 -3.72 5.32 5.64
CA SER A 47 -4.51 5.55 4.43
C SER A 47 -3.97 6.71 3.59
N ALA A 48 -3.18 7.62 4.17
CA ALA A 48 -2.48 8.67 3.44
C ALA A 48 -1.51 8.12 2.37
N ILE A 49 -1.00 6.90 2.56
CA ILE A 49 -0.16 6.21 1.57
C ILE A 49 -0.98 5.84 0.33
N GLU A 50 -2.16 5.24 0.53
CA GLU A 50 -3.09 4.87 -0.55
C GLU A 50 -3.60 6.13 -1.26
N LYS A 51 -3.93 7.19 -0.50
CA LYS A 51 -4.42 8.49 -1.02
C LYS A 51 -3.32 9.36 -1.65
N CYS A 52 -2.04 8.96 -1.56
CA CYS A 52 -0.95 9.74 -2.12
C CYS A 52 -1.10 9.89 -3.65
N ARG A 53 -0.90 11.11 -4.16
CA ARG A 53 -1.10 11.44 -5.59
C ARG A 53 -0.20 10.66 -6.56
N VAL A 54 0.91 10.11 -6.07
CA VAL A 54 1.86 9.30 -6.85
C VAL A 54 1.83 7.84 -6.38
N PRO A 55 2.24 6.89 -7.24
CA PRO A 55 2.38 5.50 -6.83
C PRO A 55 3.40 5.30 -5.73
N VAL A 56 3.07 4.41 -4.80
CA VAL A 56 3.92 3.98 -3.71
C VAL A 56 4.36 2.55 -3.96
N LEU A 57 5.67 2.37 -4.12
CA LEU A 57 6.31 1.06 -4.22
C LEU A 57 6.92 0.72 -2.87
N ALA A 58 6.46 -0.36 -2.24
CA ALA A 58 7.04 -0.90 -1.02
C ALA A 58 8.17 -1.87 -1.35
N ALA A 59 9.37 -1.60 -0.81
CA ALA A 59 10.56 -2.44 -0.93
C ALA A 59 10.86 -3.06 0.44
N ILE A 60 10.54 -4.33 0.60
CA ILE A 60 10.38 -4.99 1.89
C ILE A 60 11.49 -6.01 2.08
N HIS A 61 12.38 -5.76 3.04
CA HIS A 61 13.44 -6.70 3.41
C HIS A 61 13.18 -7.29 4.79
N ASN A 62 13.44 -8.58 4.94
CA ASN A 62 13.34 -9.29 6.22
C ASN A 62 11.94 -9.09 6.87
N THR A 63 11.87 -8.94 8.19
CA THR A 63 10.62 -8.86 8.96
C THR A 63 9.70 -7.70 8.56
N CYS A 64 8.43 -8.03 8.27
CA CYS A 64 7.31 -7.10 8.07
C CYS A 64 6.08 -7.62 8.83
N ILE A 65 5.86 -7.16 10.06
CA ILE A 65 4.80 -7.74 10.94
C ILE A 65 3.83 -6.67 11.44
N GLY A 66 2.60 -7.10 11.70
CA GLY A 66 1.50 -6.27 12.20
C GLY A 66 1.32 -4.99 11.41
N GLY A 67 1.47 -3.83 12.06
CA GLY A 67 1.48 -2.50 11.42
C GLY A 67 2.32 -2.37 10.13
N GLY A 68 3.38 -3.18 9.96
CA GLY A 68 4.13 -3.27 8.71
C GLY A 68 3.33 -3.84 7.54
N VAL A 69 2.51 -4.87 7.80
CA VAL A 69 1.56 -5.46 6.85
C VAL A 69 0.45 -4.45 6.54
N ASP A 70 -0.11 -3.76 7.55
CA ASP A 70 -1.12 -2.72 7.32
C ASP A 70 -0.60 -1.63 6.38
N MET A 71 0.62 -1.16 6.64
CA MET A 71 1.28 -0.13 5.85
C MET A 71 1.57 -0.60 4.42
N THR A 72 2.03 -1.83 4.23
CA THR A 72 2.37 -2.35 2.88
C THR A 72 1.14 -2.73 2.05
N CYS A 73 0.01 -3.05 2.71
CA CYS A 73 -1.29 -3.18 2.04
C CYS A 73 -1.78 -1.85 1.43
N CYS A 74 -1.35 -0.70 1.94
CA CYS A 74 -1.66 0.61 1.36
C CYS A 74 -0.78 0.97 0.14
N ALA A 75 0.29 0.21 -0.14
CA ALA A 75 1.15 0.47 -1.28
C ALA A 75 0.53 -0.03 -2.60
N ASP A 76 0.87 0.62 -3.71
CA ASP A 76 0.38 0.23 -5.04
C ASP A 76 1.10 -1.02 -5.56
N MET A 77 2.38 -1.18 -5.20
CA MET A 77 3.22 -2.32 -5.60
C MET A 77 4.09 -2.76 -4.42
N ARG A 78 4.35 -4.07 -4.32
CA ARG A 78 5.15 -4.66 -3.25
C ARG A 78 6.25 -5.54 -3.81
N TYR A 79 7.46 -5.37 -3.31
CA TYR A 79 8.65 -6.12 -3.68
C TYR A 79 9.31 -6.62 -2.40
N ALA A 80 9.85 -7.84 -2.45
CA ALA A 80 10.42 -8.47 -1.26
C ALA A 80 11.80 -9.07 -1.50
N THR A 81 12.62 -9.13 -0.47
CA THR A 81 13.80 -10.01 -0.45
C THR A 81 13.40 -11.44 -0.12
N GLN A 82 14.23 -12.42 -0.48
CA GLN A 82 13.93 -13.84 -0.26
C GLN A 82 13.81 -14.21 1.22
N ASP A 83 14.48 -13.46 2.10
CA ASP A 83 14.45 -13.62 3.56
C ASP A 83 13.30 -12.83 4.21
N ALA A 84 12.45 -12.15 3.44
CA ALA A 84 11.31 -11.44 3.96
C ALA A 84 10.17 -12.39 4.36
N TYR A 85 9.45 -12.00 5.41
CA TYR A 85 8.22 -12.66 5.82
C TYR A 85 7.22 -11.66 6.39
N PHE A 86 5.94 -12.05 6.32
CA PHE A 86 4.78 -11.23 6.65
C PHE A 86 3.90 -11.94 7.68
N SER A 87 3.43 -11.24 8.71
CA SER A 87 2.54 -11.84 9.71
C SER A 87 1.57 -10.82 10.29
N ILE A 88 0.31 -11.24 10.42
CA ILE A 88 -0.78 -10.50 11.10
C ILE A 88 -0.72 -10.89 12.57
N ARG A 89 0.28 -10.33 13.28
CA ARG A 89 0.69 -10.81 14.61
C ARG A 89 -0.15 -10.24 15.75
N GLU A 90 -1.10 -9.36 15.45
CA GLU A 90 -2.03 -8.79 16.43
C GLU A 90 -2.81 -9.88 17.18
N ILE A 91 -3.14 -11.00 16.52
CA ILE A 91 -3.91 -12.10 17.10
C ILE A 91 -3.18 -12.75 18.29
N ASP A 92 -1.85 -12.85 18.23
CA ASP A 92 -1.02 -13.48 19.27
C ASP A 92 -0.96 -12.65 20.57
N ILE A 93 -1.28 -11.36 20.49
CA ILE A 93 -1.39 -10.47 21.66
C ILE A 93 -2.84 -10.21 22.07
N GLY A 94 -3.79 -10.98 21.53
CA GLY A 94 -5.21 -10.86 21.85
C GLY A 94 -5.88 -9.62 21.24
N MET A 95 -5.28 -9.04 20.19
CA MET A 95 -5.78 -7.85 19.51
C MET A 95 -6.32 -8.21 18.13
N THR A 96 -7.44 -7.62 17.75
CA THR A 96 -7.90 -7.66 16.36
C THR A 96 -7.15 -6.60 15.57
N ALA A 97 -6.53 -6.96 14.44
CA ALA A 97 -5.90 -6.00 13.55
C ALA A 97 -6.92 -4.96 13.06
N ASP A 98 -6.67 -3.69 13.36
CA ASP A 98 -7.68 -2.62 13.26
C ASP A 98 -7.24 -1.41 12.43
N VAL A 99 -6.01 -1.38 11.90
CA VAL A 99 -5.49 -0.23 11.12
C VAL A 99 -5.40 -0.44 9.61
N GLY A 100 -5.82 -1.59 9.08
CA GLY A 100 -6.12 -1.71 7.65
C GLY A 100 -5.98 -3.09 6.99
N THR A 101 -5.22 -4.01 7.58
CA THR A 101 -4.92 -5.31 6.96
C THR A 101 -6.18 -6.09 6.62
N LEU A 102 -7.12 -6.19 7.56
CA LEU A 102 -8.37 -6.94 7.36
C LEU A 102 -9.31 -6.29 6.33
N GLN A 103 -9.13 -5.02 6.02
CA GLN A 103 -9.94 -4.27 5.05
C GLN A 103 -9.32 -4.28 3.65
N ARG A 104 -7.98 -4.35 3.56
CA ARG A 104 -7.24 -4.22 2.30
C ARG A 104 -6.72 -5.55 1.77
N LEU A 105 -6.20 -6.43 2.63
CA LEU A 105 -5.56 -7.67 2.20
C LEU A 105 -6.51 -8.62 1.43
N PRO A 106 -7.80 -8.78 1.80
CA PRO A 106 -8.76 -9.56 0.99
C PRO A 106 -9.00 -9.02 -0.41
N LYS A 107 -8.66 -7.75 -0.68
CA LYS A 107 -8.74 -7.12 -2.00
C LYS A 107 -7.45 -7.29 -2.82
N ILE A 108 -6.43 -7.91 -2.24
CA ILE A 108 -5.08 -8.08 -2.83
C ILE A 108 -4.79 -9.56 -3.09
N ILE A 109 -5.12 -10.45 -2.14
CA ILE A 109 -4.85 -11.89 -2.21
C ILE A 109 -6.13 -12.71 -1.95
N PRO A 110 -6.14 -14.03 -2.24
CA PRO A 110 -7.32 -14.86 -2.04
C PRO A 110 -7.82 -14.86 -0.58
N ASP A 111 -9.14 -14.68 -0.39
CA ASP A 111 -9.78 -14.56 0.94
C ASP A 111 -9.45 -15.73 1.89
N GLY A 112 -9.37 -16.96 1.36
CA GLY A 112 -9.01 -18.14 2.15
C GLY A 112 -7.61 -18.04 2.78
N VAL A 113 -6.64 -17.51 2.02
CA VAL A 113 -5.27 -17.28 2.53
C VAL A 113 -5.29 -16.20 3.60
N VAL A 114 -6.05 -15.11 3.38
CA VAL A 114 -6.17 -14.03 4.38
C VAL A 114 -6.70 -14.55 5.70
N ARG A 115 -7.76 -15.36 5.68
CA ARG A 115 -8.34 -15.96 6.88
C ARG A 115 -7.33 -16.83 7.62
N GLU A 116 -6.59 -17.66 6.89
CA GLU A 116 -5.55 -18.49 7.49
C GLU A 116 -4.48 -17.64 8.19
N LEU A 117 -3.96 -16.60 7.53
CA LEU A 117 -2.97 -15.70 8.12
C LEU A 117 -3.52 -14.94 9.33
N ALA A 118 -4.76 -14.44 9.25
CA ALA A 118 -5.38 -13.65 10.30
C ALA A 118 -5.75 -14.50 11.54
N TYR A 119 -6.11 -15.78 11.35
CA TYR A 119 -6.52 -16.66 12.44
C TYR A 119 -5.35 -17.38 13.09
N THR A 120 -4.27 -17.64 12.34
CA THR A 120 -3.12 -18.38 12.86
C THR A 120 -1.96 -17.47 13.27
N GLY A 121 -1.91 -16.22 12.80
CA GLY A 121 -0.78 -15.32 13.03
C GLY A 121 0.53 -15.78 12.38
N ARG A 122 0.52 -16.87 11.61
CA ARG A 122 1.73 -17.49 11.06
C ARG A 122 2.49 -16.55 10.12
N ASP A 123 3.76 -16.85 9.95
CA ASP A 123 4.59 -16.18 8.96
C ASP A 123 4.26 -16.68 7.54
N MET A 124 4.02 -15.75 6.64
CA MET A 124 3.98 -15.95 5.19
C MET A 124 5.33 -15.57 4.61
N GLY A 125 6.08 -16.54 4.08
CA GLY A 125 7.39 -16.28 3.47
C GLY A 125 7.29 -15.58 2.11
N ALA A 126 8.38 -14.96 1.65
CA ALA A 126 8.42 -14.19 0.41
C ALA A 126 7.94 -14.96 -0.85
N GLN A 127 8.28 -16.25 -0.97
CA GLN A 127 7.85 -17.06 -2.12
C GLN A 127 6.35 -17.36 -2.10
N GLU A 128 5.80 -17.66 -0.92
CA GLU A 128 4.36 -17.81 -0.75
C GLU A 128 3.65 -16.49 -1.07
N ALA A 129 4.13 -15.38 -0.51
CA ALA A 129 3.63 -14.04 -0.77
C ALA A 129 3.60 -13.71 -2.27
N LYS A 130 4.60 -14.16 -3.03
CA LYS A 130 4.62 -14.00 -4.50
C LYS A 130 3.57 -14.88 -5.16
N SER A 131 3.45 -16.14 -4.75
CA SER A 131 2.51 -17.10 -5.32
C SER A 131 1.05 -16.70 -5.15
N VAL A 132 0.72 -16.03 -4.04
CA VAL A 132 -0.66 -15.54 -3.75
C VAL A 132 -0.92 -14.13 -4.25
N GLY A 133 0.05 -13.49 -4.91
CA GLY A 133 -0.08 -12.16 -5.49
C GLY A 133 0.09 -11.00 -4.49
N PHE A 134 0.57 -11.25 -3.27
CA PHE A 134 0.86 -10.17 -2.33
C PHE A 134 2.05 -9.33 -2.80
N VAL A 135 3.14 -9.97 -3.26
CA VAL A 135 4.32 -9.28 -3.79
C VAL A 135 4.48 -9.53 -5.29
N ASN A 136 4.86 -8.49 -6.03
CA ASN A 136 5.08 -8.54 -7.47
C ASN A 136 6.33 -9.37 -7.83
N GLN A 137 7.41 -9.21 -7.06
CA GLN A 137 8.67 -9.90 -7.33
C GLN A 137 9.48 -10.09 -6.03
N VAL A 138 10.20 -11.20 -5.98
CA VAL A 138 11.16 -11.55 -4.92
C VAL A 138 12.58 -11.42 -5.48
N PHE A 139 13.48 -10.89 -4.66
CA PHE A 139 14.89 -10.66 -4.97
C PHE A 139 15.80 -11.36 -3.97
N GLU A 140 17.04 -11.65 -4.37
CA GLU A 140 18.03 -12.32 -3.51
C GLU A 140 18.36 -11.50 -2.25
N ASP A 141 18.54 -10.19 -2.42
CA ASP A 141 18.99 -9.29 -1.36
C ASP A 141 18.39 -7.88 -1.50
N LYS A 142 18.56 -7.09 -0.44
CA LYS A 142 18.01 -5.73 -0.34
C LYS A 142 18.60 -4.78 -1.38
N GLU A 143 19.90 -4.87 -1.68
CA GLU A 143 20.55 -3.98 -2.63
C GLU A 143 19.99 -4.21 -4.04
N THR A 144 19.95 -5.47 -4.45
CA THR A 144 19.39 -5.88 -5.75
C THR A 144 17.93 -5.47 -5.89
N MET A 145 17.12 -5.70 -4.84
CA MET A 145 15.73 -5.21 -4.80
C MET A 145 15.67 -3.69 -4.97
N MET A 146 16.45 -2.93 -4.21
CA MET A 146 16.40 -1.46 -4.25
C MET A 146 16.82 -0.90 -5.60
N ARG A 147 17.81 -1.50 -6.28
CA ARG A 147 18.18 -1.11 -7.65
C ARG A 147 17.01 -1.27 -8.62
N GLU A 148 16.34 -2.42 -8.60
CA GLU A 148 15.21 -2.69 -9.50
C GLU A 148 13.98 -1.84 -9.16
N VAL A 149 13.62 -1.71 -7.88
CA VAL A 149 12.50 -0.86 -7.46
C VAL A 149 12.75 0.60 -7.84
N THR A 150 13.99 1.08 -7.72
CA THR A 150 14.38 2.43 -8.16
C THR A 150 14.27 2.58 -9.68
N ARG A 151 14.66 1.56 -10.45
CA ARG A 151 14.48 1.56 -11.91
C ARG A 151 13.00 1.67 -12.28
N ILE A 152 12.13 0.86 -11.67
CA ILE A 152 10.68 0.90 -11.90
C ILE A 152 10.11 2.27 -11.53
N ALA A 153 10.49 2.82 -10.37
CA ALA A 153 10.06 4.16 -9.95
C ALA A 153 10.49 5.24 -10.95
N ARG A 154 11.72 5.17 -11.49
CA ARG A 154 12.20 6.08 -12.55
C ARG A 154 11.42 5.91 -13.85
N ASP A 155 11.03 4.69 -14.21
CA ASP A 155 10.23 4.44 -15.41
C ASP A 155 8.80 4.98 -15.28
N ILE A 156 8.21 4.92 -14.08
CA ILE A 156 6.94 5.57 -13.75
C ILE A 156 7.08 7.10 -13.79
N ALA A 157 8.17 7.65 -13.25
CA ALA A 157 8.41 9.09 -13.21
C ALA A 157 8.63 9.74 -14.59
N LYS A 158 8.82 8.95 -15.65
CA LYS A 158 8.87 9.42 -17.05
C LYS A 158 7.48 9.58 -17.69
N LYS A 159 6.40 9.21 -17.01
CA LYS A 159 5.03 9.26 -17.52
C LYS A 159 4.37 10.58 -17.13
N SER A 160 3.29 10.95 -17.83
CA SER A 160 2.46 12.10 -17.47
C SER A 160 1.98 11.96 -16.02
N PRO A 161 2.28 12.94 -15.14
CA PRO A 161 1.83 12.93 -13.75
C PRO A 161 0.31 12.95 -13.63
N LEU A 162 -0.39 13.68 -14.50
CA LEU A 162 -1.86 13.69 -14.57
C LEU A 162 -2.43 12.34 -14.97
N ALA A 163 -1.88 11.69 -16.00
CA ALA A 163 -2.32 10.35 -16.42
C ALA A 163 -2.04 9.31 -15.33
N MET A 164 -0.90 9.41 -14.64
CA MET A 164 -0.54 8.56 -13.52
C MET A 164 -1.49 8.72 -12.34
N ARG A 165 -1.76 9.97 -11.92
CA ARG A 165 -2.72 10.27 -10.84
C ARG A 165 -4.11 9.75 -11.18
N GLY A 166 -4.58 10.01 -12.40
CA GLY A 166 -5.86 9.51 -12.87
C GLY A 166 -5.93 7.99 -12.85
N SER A 167 -4.88 7.30 -13.32
CA SER A 167 -4.81 5.83 -13.28
C SER A 167 -4.93 5.29 -11.86
N LYS A 168 -4.20 5.88 -10.91
CA LYS A 168 -4.26 5.48 -9.50
C LYS A 168 -5.66 5.73 -8.91
N GLU A 169 -6.23 6.91 -9.12
CA GLU A 169 -7.57 7.26 -8.64
C GLU A 169 -8.63 6.28 -9.16
N MET A 170 -8.60 5.98 -10.46
CA MET A 170 -9.59 5.10 -11.08
C MET A 170 -9.44 3.64 -10.63
N LEU A 171 -8.22 3.16 -10.42
CA LEU A 171 -7.99 1.81 -9.88
C LEU A 171 -8.52 1.68 -8.45
N LEU A 172 -8.28 2.69 -7.60
CA LEU A 172 -8.81 2.71 -6.23
C LEU A 172 -10.32 2.79 -6.21
N TYR A 173 -10.93 3.65 -7.04
CA TYR A 173 -12.38 3.73 -7.13
C TYR A 173 -13.00 2.42 -7.63
N SER A 174 -12.45 1.85 -8.71
CA SER A 174 -12.97 0.62 -9.32
C SER A 174 -12.87 -0.61 -8.42
N ARG A 175 -11.94 -0.61 -7.45
CA ARG A 175 -11.82 -1.67 -6.44
C ARG A 175 -13.11 -1.82 -5.60
N ASP A 176 -13.78 -0.72 -5.33
CA ASP A 176 -14.84 -0.62 -4.34
C ASP A 176 -16.23 -0.29 -4.94
N HIS A 177 -16.32 -0.22 -6.27
CA HIS A 177 -17.52 0.13 -7.01
C HIS A 177 -17.78 -0.85 -8.16
N SER A 178 -19.00 -0.86 -8.69
CA SER A 178 -19.32 -1.65 -9.88
C SER A 178 -18.57 -1.14 -11.12
N VAL A 179 -18.44 -2.00 -12.13
CA VAL A 179 -17.84 -1.63 -13.41
C VAL A 179 -18.58 -0.44 -14.05
N ALA A 180 -19.91 -0.38 -13.95
CA ALA A 180 -20.70 0.71 -14.52
C ALA A 180 -20.42 2.06 -13.84
N GLU A 181 -20.31 2.07 -12.51
CA GLU A 181 -19.95 3.27 -11.74
C GLU A 181 -18.52 3.72 -12.06
N GLY A 182 -17.56 2.79 -12.13
CA GLY A 182 -16.18 3.08 -12.49
C GLY A 182 -16.04 3.66 -13.91
N LEU A 183 -16.75 3.09 -14.88
CA LEU A 183 -16.77 3.60 -16.27
C LEU A 183 -17.38 5.00 -16.38
N ASN A 184 -18.45 5.29 -15.62
CA ASN A 184 -19.01 6.63 -15.57
C ASN A 184 -18.06 7.64 -14.91
N TYR A 185 -17.36 7.22 -13.84
CA TYR A 185 -16.42 8.09 -13.15
C TYR A 185 -15.20 8.43 -14.01
N ILE A 186 -14.59 7.44 -14.69
CA ILE A 186 -13.44 7.69 -15.56
C ILE A 186 -13.80 8.54 -16.78
N ALA A 187 -15.03 8.42 -17.32
CA ALA A 187 -15.51 9.30 -18.38
C ALA A 187 -15.58 10.76 -17.90
N THR A 188 -16.12 10.98 -16.70
CA THR A 188 -16.17 12.30 -16.06
C THR A 188 -14.77 12.85 -15.78
N TRP A 189 -13.88 12.01 -15.25
CA TRP A 189 -12.48 12.39 -14.99
C TRP A 189 -11.78 12.82 -16.28
N ASN A 190 -11.79 12.00 -17.32
CA ASN A 190 -11.12 12.31 -18.59
C ASN A 190 -11.73 13.54 -19.28
N ALA A 191 -13.05 13.76 -19.19
CA ALA A 191 -13.67 14.97 -19.72
C ALA A 191 -13.14 16.25 -19.05
N GLY A 192 -12.75 16.20 -17.77
CA GLY A 192 -12.23 17.35 -17.02
C GLY A 192 -10.70 17.45 -16.93
N MET A 193 -9.98 16.32 -16.96
CA MET A 193 -8.55 16.24 -16.60
C MET A 193 -7.64 15.84 -17.78
N LEU A 194 -8.19 15.53 -18.95
CA LEU A 194 -7.38 15.16 -20.11
C LEU A 194 -6.55 16.35 -20.61
N SER A 195 -5.25 16.34 -20.31
CA SER A 195 -4.29 17.35 -20.79
C SER A 195 -4.00 17.16 -22.28
N GLN A 196 -4.39 18.14 -23.09
CA GLN A 196 -4.03 18.17 -24.51
C GLN A 196 -2.52 18.34 -24.71
N ALA A 197 -1.84 19.07 -23.82
CA ALA A 197 -0.39 19.26 -23.88
C ALA A 197 0.36 17.93 -23.66
N ASP A 198 -0.01 17.18 -22.62
CA ASP A 198 0.59 15.87 -22.33
C ASP A 198 0.30 14.87 -23.45
N LEU A 199 -0.93 14.90 -23.99
CA LEU A 199 -1.31 14.02 -25.10
C LEU A 199 -0.44 14.31 -26.33
N GLN A 200 -0.30 15.57 -26.73
CA GLN A 200 0.55 15.98 -27.85
C GLN A 200 2.02 15.63 -27.61
N ALA A 201 2.55 15.91 -26.43
CA ALA A 201 3.93 15.57 -26.06
C ALA A 201 4.18 14.06 -26.13
N GLY A 202 3.25 13.25 -25.62
CA GLY A 202 3.31 11.79 -25.67
C GLY A 202 3.26 11.25 -27.10
N VAL A 203 2.33 11.73 -27.93
CA VAL A 203 2.21 11.33 -29.33
C VAL A 203 3.46 11.69 -30.12
N GLN A 204 3.95 12.93 -29.99
CA GLN A 204 5.14 13.38 -30.71
C GLN A 204 6.37 12.58 -30.32
N ALA A 205 6.59 12.36 -29.02
CA ALA A 205 7.71 11.56 -28.52
C ALA A 205 7.68 10.13 -29.07
N GLN A 206 6.49 9.52 -29.15
CA GLN A 206 6.31 8.19 -29.72
C GLN A 206 6.64 8.15 -31.22
N MET A 207 6.20 9.15 -31.99
CA MET A 207 6.51 9.27 -33.42
C MET A 207 8.01 9.46 -33.67
N GLU A 208 8.67 10.27 -32.84
CA GLU A 208 10.11 10.56 -32.93
C GLU A 208 11.01 9.48 -32.29
N LYS A 209 10.43 8.49 -31.60
CA LYS A 209 11.15 7.49 -30.78
C LYS A 209 12.04 8.15 -29.72
N LYS A 210 11.55 9.21 -29.09
CA LYS A 210 12.20 9.92 -27.99
C LYS A 210 11.36 9.83 -26.72
N LEU A 211 11.89 10.35 -25.61
CA LEU A 211 11.14 10.48 -24.36
C LEU A 211 10.36 11.80 -24.37
N ALA A 212 9.09 11.74 -23.96
CA ALA A 212 8.30 12.93 -23.69
C ALA A 212 8.78 13.61 -22.41
N VAL A 213 8.61 14.92 -22.35
CA VAL A 213 8.80 15.72 -21.14
C VAL A 213 7.41 16.24 -20.74
N TYR A 214 7.05 16.02 -19.49
CA TYR A 214 5.77 16.44 -18.91
C TYR A 214 6.04 17.43 -17.79
N GLU A 215 5.11 18.37 -17.59
CA GLU A 215 5.08 19.21 -16.40
C GLU A 215 4.54 18.38 -15.20
N ASP A 216 4.89 18.79 -13.97
CA ASP A 216 4.38 18.18 -12.73
C ASP A 216 2.96 18.65 -12.40
#